data_AF-A0A959XXR3-F1
#
_entry.id   AF-A0A959XXR3-F1
#
_cell.length_a   1.000
_cell.length_b   1.000
_cell.length_c   1.000
_cell.angle_alpha   90.00
_cell.angle_beta   90.00
_cell.angle_gamma   90.00
#
_symmetry.space_group_name_H-M   'P 1'
#
loop_
_entity.id
_entity.type
_entity.pdbx_description
1 polymer ?
#
loop_
_entity_poly.entity_id
_entity_poly.type
_entity_poly.pdbx_seq_one_letter_code
_entity_poly.pdbx_strand_id
1 'polypeptide(L)'
;PIVYGPNANPAFEAIIAKDGQEFQVGDVTLKVIHTPGHTMESTCYLLKDEKGKEVGLFSGDTLFIGDVGRPDLAQKVASDLTQEKLAGYLFDSLREKIMPLADDVIVYPAHGAGSACGKNMSKETTDTLGNQKKTNYALRADMTKEEFIKEVTTGLVAPPAYFPLNVMLNIQGYESIDKVLERGQHSLSPDAFETAANETGALVLDTRDPQTFAKGFIPNSINIGIDGQFAPWVGAMIPDIKQEILLITDEGREEEVVTRLARVGYDHTIGYLNGGFAAWEKSGKEVDHIRSIDADEFAQIMEKENLNVLDVRKKSEYQSEHVVDAENAPLDFINESMLQVDKNKTYYVHCAGGYRSMIFNSILRARGYDNLIDIKGGFKGIKESGKFSLTDYVCPSTLL
;
A
#
# COMPACT_ATOMS: atom_id res chain seq x y z
N PRO A 1 -15.09 -18.79 -15.19
CA PRO A 1 -15.41 -19.28 -13.82
C PRO A 1 -14.30 -18.83 -12.86
N ILE A 2 -14.62 -18.59 -11.58
CA ILE A 2 -13.61 -18.32 -10.54
C ILE A 2 -13.18 -19.66 -9.94
N VAL A 3 -11.86 -19.87 -9.81
CA VAL A 3 -11.28 -21.11 -9.25
C VAL A 3 -10.44 -20.76 -8.03
N TYR A 4 -10.80 -21.31 -6.89
CA TYR A 4 -10.03 -21.23 -5.65
C TYR A 4 -9.38 -22.57 -5.30
N GLY A 5 -8.38 -22.50 -4.45
CA GLY A 5 -7.71 -23.67 -3.90
C GLY A 5 -8.56 -24.47 -2.90
N PRO A 6 -8.05 -25.63 -2.45
CA PRO A 6 -8.66 -26.38 -1.35
C PRO A 6 -8.88 -25.51 -0.12
N ASN A 7 -9.91 -25.82 0.68
CA ASN A 7 -10.28 -25.09 1.91
C ASN A 7 -10.85 -23.67 1.73
N ALA A 8 -10.90 -23.14 0.50
CA ALA A 8 -11.59 -21.88 0.26
C ALA A 8 -13.11 -22.03 0.48
N ASN A 9 -13.73 -20.98 1.03
CA ASN A 9 -15.18 -20.93 1.30
C ASN A 9 -15.74 -19.52 1.04
N PRO A 10 -15.75 -19.05 -0.23
CA PRO A 10 -16.35 -17.76 -0.56
C PRO A 10 -17.88 -17.81 -0.48
N ALA A 11 -18.51 -16.65 -0.28
CA ALA A 11 -19.96 -16.49 -0.25
C ALA A 11 -20.61 -16.43 -1.65
N PHE A 12 -19.82 -16.51 -2.71
CA PHE A 12 -20.24 -16.50 -4.10
C PHE A 12 -19.86 -17.81 -4.81
N GLU A 13 -20.43 -18.04 -5.99
CA GLU A 13 -20.16 -19.24 -6.77
C GLU A 13 -18.70 -19.30 -7.25
N ALA A 14 -17.99 -20.34 -6.84
CA ALA A 14 -16.62 -20.62 -7.25
C ALA A 14 -16.37 -22.13 -7.34
N ILE A 15 -15.41 -22.51 -8.17
CA ILE A 15 -14.88 -23.88 -8.21
C ILE A 15 -13.85 -24.00 -7.10
N ILE A 16 -14.09 -24.89 -6.14
CA ILE A 16 -13.11 -25.25 -5.11
C ILE A 16 -12.30 -26.43 -5.62
N ALA A 17 -11.09 -26.15 -6.09
CA ALA A 17 -10.23 -27.15 -6.70
C ALA A 17 -9.63 -28.10 -5.66
N LYS A 18 -9.24 -29.29 -6.11
CA LYS A 18 -8.49 -30.28 -5.31
C LYS A 18 -7.02 -30.25 -5.69
N ASP A 19 -6.13 -30.61 -4.75
CA ASP A 19 -4.71 -30.80 -5.06
C ASP A 19 -4.53 -31.76 -6.23
N GLY A 20 -3.69 -31.40 -7.19
CA GLY A 20 -3.45 -32.16 -8.42
C GLY A 20 -4.54 -32.09 -9.47
N GLN A 21 -5.65 -31.37 -9.25
CA GLN A 21 -6.69 -31.18 -10.27
C GLN A 21 -6.13 -30.42 -11.48
N GLU A 22 -6.52 -30.87 -12.67
CA GLU A 22 -6.09 -30.24 -13.92
C GLU A 22 -7.25 -29.51 -14.60
N PHE A 23 -6.95 -28.34 -15.14
CA PHE A 23 -7.87 -27.51 -15.92
C PHE A 23 -7.28 -27.29 -17.31
N GLN A 24 -8.00 -27.72 -18.34
CA GLN A 24 -7.62 -27.45 -19.72
C GLN A 24 -8.09 -26.04 -20.12
N VAL A 25 -7.18 -25.23 -20.67
CA VAL A 25 -7.45 -23.88 -21.15
C VAL A 25 -6.88 -23.73 -22.56
N GLY A 26 -7.73 -23.96 -23.58
CA GLY A 26 -7.24 -24.10 -24.95
C GLY A 26 -6.30 -25.30 -25.07
N ASP A 27 -5.09 -25.09 -25.58
CA ASP A 27 -4.09 -26.15 -25.77
C ASP A 27 -3.16 -26.36 -24.55
N VAL A 28 -3.27 -25.52 -23.51
CA VAL A 28 -2.46 -25.64 -22.29
C VAL A 28 -3.24 -26.24 -21.12
N THR A 29 -2.52 -26.80 -20.15
CA THR A 29 -3.10 -27.35 -18.92
C THR A 29 -2.56 -26.63 -17.69
N LEU A 30 -3.46 -26.22 -16.79
CA LEU A 30 -3.10 -25.72 -15.46
C LEU A 30 -3.34 -26.82 -14.43
N LYS A 31 -2.27 -27.29 -13.79
CA LYS A 31 -2.35 -28.24 -12.68
C LYS A 31 -2.30 -27.51 -11.34
N VAL A 32 -3.29 -27.77 -10.50
CA VAL A 32 -3.38 -27.24 -9.14
C VAL A 32 -2.35 -27.91 -8.25
N ILE A 33 -1.64 -27.08 -7.47
CA ILE A 33 -0.75 -27.51 -6.40
C ILE A 33 -1.16 -26.77 -5.14
N HIS A 34 -1.76 -27.47 -4.18
CA HIS A 34 -2.16 -26.87 -2.91
C HIS A 34 -0.92 -26.56 -2.08
N THR A 35 -0.76 -25.29 -1.70
CA THR A 35 0.43 -24.78 -1.02
C THR A 35 0.03 -23.88 0.17
N PRO A 36 -0.59 -24.45 1.21
CA PRO A 36 -0.97 -23.69 2.39
C PRO A 36 0.27 -23.08 3.06
N GLY A 37 0.13 -21.86 3.56
CA GLY A 37 1.22 -21.16 4.22
C GLY A 37 0.93 -19.69 4.38
N HIS A 38 0.87 -18.96 3.27
CA HIS A 38 0.42 -17.56 3.28
C HIS A 38 -1.05 -17.47 3.75
N THR A 39 -1.90 -18.32 3.17
CA THR A 39 -3.26 -18.64 3.61
C THR A 39 -3.49 -20.16 3.52
N MET A 40 -4.60 -20.67 4.07
CA MET A 40 -4.86 -22.12 4.07
C MET A 40 -5.37 -22.64 2.72
N GLU A 41 -5.89 -21.77 1.89
CA GLU A 41 -6.36 -22.03 0.54
C GLU A 41 -5.36 -21.65 -0.55
N SER A 42 -4.21 -21.08 -0.15
CA SER A 42 -3.11 -20.74 -1.04
C SER A 42 -2.77 -21.91 -1.97
N THR A 43 -2.69 -21.61 -3.26
CA THR A 43 -2.55 -22.60 -4.32
C THR A 43 -1.69 -22.05 -5.43
N CYS A 44 -0.72 -22.85 -5.88
CA CYS A 44 0.02 -22.57 -7.08
C CYS A 44 -0.63 -23.25 -8.30
N TYR A 45 -0.51 -22.64 -9.47
CA TYR A 45 -0.94 -23.23 -10.74
C TYR A 45 0.26 -23.52 -11.61
N LEU A 46 0.54 -24.80 -11.84
CA LEU A 46 1.61 -25.27 -12.70
C LEU A 46 1.12 -25.33 -14.15
N LEU A 47 1.71 -24.50 -15.00
CA LEU A 47 1.44 -24.43 -16.43
C LEU A 47 2.20 -25.54 -17.15
N LYS A 48 1.44 -26.36 -17.87
CA LYS A 48 1.94 -27.33 -18.85
C LYS A 48 1.63 -26.84 -20.26
N ASP A 49 2.62 -26.90 -21.14
CA ASP A 49 2.45 -26.60 -22.55
C ASP A 49 1.63 -27.69 -23.29
N GLU A 50 1.42 -27.51 -24.60
CA GLU A 50 0.65 -28.41 -25.46
C GLU A 50 1.21 -29.84 -25.53
N LYS A 51 2.48 -30.03 -25.15
CA LYS A 51 3.18 -31.32 -25.11
C LYS A 51 3.20 -31.91 -23.70
N GLY A 52 2.57 -31.25 -22.73
CA GLY A 52 2.54 -31.64 -21.34
C GLY A 52 3.82 -31.29 -20.57
N LYS A 53 4.74 -30.49 -21.14
CA LYS A 53 5.95 -30.04 -20.43
C LYS A 53 5.58 -28.96 -19.43
N GLU A 54 6.03 -29.11 -18.19
CA GLU A 54 5.95 -28.07 -17.15
C GLU A 54 6.86 -26.90 -17.53
N VAL A 55 6.29 -25.71 -17.71
CA VAL A 55 7.01 -24.52 -18.22
C VAL A 55 6.91 -23.30 -17.31
N GLY A 56 5.88 -23.22 -16.48
CA GLY A 56 5.66 -22.07 -15.60
C GLY A 56 4.92 -22.43 -14.34
N LEU A 57 5.15 -21.68 -13.26
CA LEU A 57 4.48 -21.81 -11.98
C LEU A 57 3.92 -20.45 -11.58
N PHE A 58 2.60 -20.29 -11.62
CA PHE A 58 1.94 -19.15 -10.99
C PHE A 58 1.89 -19.41 -9.49
N SER A 59 2.83 -18.83 -8.75
CA SER A 59 3.08 -19.18 -7.34
C SER A 59 2.19 -18.42 -6.35
N GLY A 60 1.44 -17.42 -6.83
CA GLY A 60 0.69 -16.52 -5.95
C GLY A 60 1.61 -15.87 -4.93
N ASP A 61 1.18 -15.92 -3.66
CA ASP A 61 1.98 -15.47 -2.51
C ASP A 61 2.69 -16.62 -1.79
N THR A 62 2.77 -17.81 -2.40
CA THR A 62 3.54 -18.93 -1.82
C THR A 62 5.04 -18.69 -1.96
N LEU A 63 5.48 -18.28 -3.14
CA LEU A 63 6.89 -18.05 -3.47
C LEU A 63 7.02 -16.76 -4.28
N PHE A 64 7.87 -15.86 -3.83
CA PHE A 64 8.27 -14.65 -4.53
C PHE A 64 9.70 -14.79 -5.08
N ILE A 65 10.12 -13.81 -5.90
CA ILE A 65 11.51 -13.72 -6.33
C ILE A 65 12.36 -13.18 -5.17
N GLY A 66 13.14 -14.07 -4.55
CA GLY A 66 13.99 -13.77 -3.39
C GLY A 66 13.31 -13.85 -2.02
N ASP A 67 12.01 -14.13 -1.95
CA ASP A 67 11.25 -14.19 -0.70
C ASP A 67 10.04 -15.15 -0.79
N VAL A 68 9.19 -15.17 0.23
CA VAL A 68 7.93 -15.93 0.32
C VAL A 68 6.83 -15.07 0.98
N GLY A 69 5.58 -15.49 0.87
CA GLY A 69 4.46 -14.81 1.52
C GLY A 69 4.57 -14.82 3.04
N ARG A 70 4.17 -13.70 3.65
CA ARG A 70 4.08 -13.57 5.11
C ARG A 70 3.03 -14.55 5.70
N PRO A 71 3.31 -15.26 6.80
CA PRO A 71 2.42 -16.27 7.36
C PRO A 71 1.52 -15.74 8.50
N ASP A 72 1.15 -14.47 8.51
CA ASP A 72 0.50 -13.84 9.67
C ASP A 72 -0.86 -13.17 9.37
N LEU A 73 -1.32 -13.15 8.12
CA LEU A 73 -2.57 -12.49 7.73
C LEU A 73 -3.83 -13.28 8.15
N ALA A 74 -3.79 -14.62 8.07
CA ALA A 74 -4.97 -15.46 8.31
C ALA A 74 -5.35 -15.59 9.81
N GLN A 75 -4.48 -15.17 10.73
CA GLN A 75 -4.71 -15.19 12.19
C GLN A 75 -5.98 -14.41 12.61
N LYS A 76 -6.35 -13.38 11.84
CA LYS A 76 -7.53 -12.56 12.13
C LYS A 76 -8.85 -13.22 11.72
N VAL A 77 -8.79 -14.29 10.92
CA VAL A 77 -9.96 -15.02 10.44
C VAL A 77 -10.19 -16.30 11.25
N ALA A 78 -9.12 -16.96 11.71
CA ALA A 78 -9.21 -18.16 12.52
C ALA A 78 -8.16 -18.14 13.65
N SER A 79 -8.62 -18.10 14.90
CA SER A 79 -7.77 -17.92 16.10
C SER A 79 -6.82 -19.08 16.38
N ASP A 80 -7.07 -20.25 15.81
CA ASP A 80 -6.26 -21.46 15.96
C ASP A 80 -5.10 -21.54 14.96
N LEU A 81 -5.11 -20.73 13.90
CA LEU A 81 -4.03 -20.61 12.92
C LEU A 81 -3.02 -19.56 13.37
N THR A 82 -2.05 -19.95 14.19
CA THR A 82 -0.96 -19.03 14.59
C THR A 82 0.03 -18.80 13.46
N GLN A 83 0.78 -17.70 13.56
CA GLN A 83 1.87 -17.37 12.63
C GLN A 83 2.87 -18.52 12.44
N GLU A 84 3.25 -19.21 13.52
CA GLU A 84 4.20 -20.32 13.49
C GLU A 84 3.63 -21.54 12.76
N LYS A 85 2.33 -21.81 12.90
CA LYS A 85 1.68 -22.90 12.18
C LYS A 85 1.64 -22.63 10.69
N LEU A 86 1.26 -21.41 10.30
CA LEU A 86 1.23 -20.97 8.90
C LEU A 86 2.62 -21.00 8.28
N ALA A 87 3.65 -20.54 9.00
CA ALA A 87 5.04 -20.68 8.60
C ALA A 87 5.45 -22.15 8.44
N GLY A 88 4.99 -23.02 9.36
CA GLY A 88 5.20 -24.46 9.27
C GLY A 88 4.57 -25.09 8.03
N TYR A 89 3.34 -24.73 7.68
CA TYR A 89 2.68 -25.18 6.46
C TYR A 89 3.40 -24.68 5.20
N LEU A 90 3.85 -23.43 5.22
CA LEU A 90 4.61 -22.84 4.12
C LEU A 90 5.91 -23.62 3.88
N PHE A 91 6.64 -23.96 4.94
CA PHE A 91 7.85 -24.79 4.83
C PHE A 91 7.55 -26.13 4.13
N ASP A 92 6.52 -26.84 4.58
CA ASP A 92 6.14 -28.14 4.01
C ASP A 92 5.74 -28.00 2.53
N SER A 93 4.94 -26.98 2.21
CA SER A 93 4.55 -26.65 0.83
C SER A 93 5.76 -26.40 -0.07
N LEU A 94 6.75 -25.64 0.40
CA LEU A 94 7.96 -25.35 -0.37
C LEU A 94 8.79 -26.62 -0.58
N ARG A 95 9.00 -27.42 0.47
CA ARG A 95 9.87 -28.62 0.43
C ARG A 95 9.24 -29.77 -0.35
N GLU A 96 7.96 -30.02 -0.17
CA GLU A 96 7.28 -31.21 -0.70
C GLU A 96 6.61 -31.00 -2.05
N LYS A 97 6.23 -29.75 -2.38
CA LYS A 97 5.43 -29.46 -3.58
C LYS A 97 6.17 -28.59 -4.59
N ILE A 98 6.92 -27.58 -4.14
CA ILE A 98 7.58 -26.63 -5.04
C ILE A 98 8.99 -27.06 -5.41
N MET A 99 9.85 -27.35 -4.44
CA MET A 99 11.24 -27.73 -4.69
C MET A 99 11.44 -29.02 -5.53
N PRO A 100 10.51 -29.99 -5.55
CA PRO A 100 10.62 -31.15 -6.45
C PRO A 100 10.40 -30.84 -7.93
N LEU A 101 9.83 -29.68 -8.28
CA LEU A 101 9.61 -29.29 -9.68
C LEU A 101 10.94 -29.02 -10.40
N ALA A 102 10.91 -29.11 -11.74
CA ALA A 102 12.09 -28.92 -12.57
C ALA A 102 12.68 -27.51 -12.46
N ASP A 103 14.01 -27.42 -12.55
CA ASP A 103 14.75 -26.16 -12.38
C ASP A 103 14.47 -25.13 -13.48
N ASP A 104 14.04 -25.57 -14.67
CA ASP A 104 13.75 -24.72 -15.82
C ASP A 104 12.33 -24.13 -15.81
N VAL A 105 11.50 -24.48 -14.82
CA VAL A 105 10.18 -23.86 -14.62
C VAL A 105 10.34 -22.39 -14.25
N ILE A 106 9.62 -21.50 -14.94
CA ILE A 106 9.61 -20.07 -14.64
C ILE A 106 8.58 -19.78 -13.54
N VAL A 107 8.99 -19.09 -12.48
CA VAL A 107 8.15 -18.67 -11.37
C VAL A 107 7.53 -17.30 -11.68
N TYR A 108 6.20 -17.23 -11.58
CA TYR A 108 5.37 -16.04 -11.76
C TYR A 108 4.62 -15.73 -10.44
N PRO A 109 5.19 -14.90 -9.56
CA PRO A 109 4.52 -14.51 -8.33
C PRO A 109 3.34 -13.56 -8.54
N ALA A 110 2.46 -13.43 -7.54
CA ALA A 110 1.40 -12.43 -7.55
C ALA A 110 1.88 -11.02 -7.14
N HIS A 111 3.03 -10.91 -6.49
CA HIS A 111 3.61 -9.64 -6.04
C HIS A 111 5.12 -9.54 -6.33
N GLY A 112 5.63 -8.31 -6.33
CA GLY A 112 7.06 -7.98 -6.47
C GLY A 112 7.48 -6.83 -5.56
N ALA A 113 8.67 -6.25 -5.81
CA ALA A 113 9.23 -5.16 -5.01
C ALA A 113 8.21 -4.05 -4.69
N GLY A 114 8.08 -3.72 -3.41
CA GLY A 114 7.19 -2.68 -2.89
C GLY A 114 5.86 -3.18 -2.31
N SER A 115 5.50 -4.47 -2.49
CA SER A 115 4.33 -5.06 -1.82
C SER A 115 4.58 -5.31 -0.33
N ALA A 116 3.52 -5.19 0.49
CA ALA A 116 3.54 -5.48 1.92
C ALA A 116 3.31 -6.97 2.26
N CYS A 117 3.13 -7.82 1.24
CA CYS A 117 2.92 -9.26 1.39
C CYS A 117 4.24 -10.06 1.58
N GLY A 118 5.39 -9.45 1.27
CA GLY A 118 6.74 -10.01 1.46
C GLY A 118 7.68 -8.98 2.07
N LYS A 119 8.83 -9.42 2.59
CA LYS A 119 9.83 -8.57 3.28
C LYS A 119 10.85 -7.98 2.31
N ASN A 120 11.42 -8.81 1.43
CA ASN A 120 12.60 -8.52 0.63
C ASN A 120 12.45 -8.98 -0.83
N MET A 121 11.32 -8.63 -1.46
CA MET A 121 11.06 -9.01 -2.86
C MET A 121 11.99 -8.30 -3.84
N SER A 122 12.50 -9.07 -4.81
CA SER A 122 13.31 -8.55 -5.92
C SER A 122 12.52 -7.58 -6.82
N LYS A 123 13.24 -6.74 -7.55
CA LYS A 123 12.69 -5.91 -8.64
C LYS A 123 12.35 -6.72 -9.88
N GLU A 124 12.98 -7.89 -10.03
CA GLU A 124 12.67 -8.82 -11.12
C GLU A 124 11.25 -9.37 -10.96
N THR A 125 10.52 -9.47 -12.07
CA THR A 125 9.11 -9.89 -12.08
C THR A 125 8.94 -11.40 -12.24
N THR A 126 9.97 -12.11 -12.68
CA THR A 126 9.99 -13.57 -12.87
C THR A 126 11.41 -14.10 -12.70
N ASP A 127 11.56 -15.38 -12.36
CA ASP A 127 12.85 -16.08 -12.35
C ASP A 127 12.67 -17.58 -12.55
N THR A 128 13.73 -18.31 -12.88
CA THR A 128 13.72 -19.77 -12.89
C THR A 128 13.69 -20.32 -11.47
N LEU A 129 12.95 -21.41 -11.26
CA LEU A 129 12.91 -22.09 -9.98
C LEU A 129 14.30 -22.61 -9.57
N GLY A 130 15.11 -23.04 -10.54
CA GLY A 130 16.50 -23.47 -10.29
C GLY A 130 17.39 -22.36 -9.73
N ASN A 131 17.19 -21.10 -10.17
CA ASN A 131 17.90 -19.98 -9.57
C ASN A 131 17.36 -19.65 -8.17
N GLN A 132 16.03 -19.66 -7.99
CA GLN A 132 15.41 -19.45 -6.67
C GLN A 132 15.87 -20.49 -5.63
N LYS A 133 16.03 -21.76 -6.01
CA LYS A 133 16.62 -22.80 -5.12
C LYS A 133 18.03 -22.46 -4.65
N LYS A 134 18.80 -21.67 -5.42
CA LYS A 134 20.17 -21.25 -5.08
C LYS A 134 20.21 -19.96 -4.27
N THR A 135 19.32 -19.01 -4.56
CA THR A 135 19.43 -17.63 -4.06
C THR A 135 18.36 -17.22 -3.06
N ASN A 136 17.20 -17.88 -3.06
CA ASN A 136 16.11 -17.55 -2.15
C ASN A 136 16.36 -18.20 -0.78
N TYR A 137 16.44 -17.40 0.29
CA TYR A 137 16.75 -17.89 1.63
C TYR A 137 15.79 -19.00 2.07
N ALA A 138 14.51 -18.89 1.70
CA ALA A 138 13.44 -19.84 2.06
C ALA A 138 13.64 -21.24 1.44
N LEU A 139 14.41 -21.33 0.35
CA LEU A 139 14.63 -22.57 -0.40
C LEU A 139 15.98 -23.24 -0.09
N ARG A 140 16.72 -22.76 0.92
CA ARG A 140 17.97 -23.39 1.37
C ARG A 140 17.74 -24.87 1.70
N ALA A 141 18.51 -25.74 1.03
CA ALA A 141 18.33 -27.19 1.14
C ALA A 141 18.65 -27.76 2.53
N ASP A 142 19.52 -27.08 3.29
CA ASP A 142 19.97 -27.46 4.63
C ASP A 142 19.18 -26.80 5.77
N MET A 143 18.21 -25.94 5.46
CA MET A 143 17.41 -25.22 6.44
C MET A 143 16.37 -26.13 7.11
N THR A 144 16.37 -26.13 8.44
CA THR A 144 15.35 -26.81 9.26
C THR A 144 14.04 -26.02 9.31
N LYS A 145 12.95 -26.68 9.72
CA LYS A 145 11.63 -26.05 9.84
C LYS A 145 11.64 -24.95 10.91
N GLU A 146 12.34 -25.18 12.03
CA GLU A 146 12.47 -24.23 13.13
C GLU A 146 13.25 -22.98 12.70
N GLU A 147 14.35 -23.15 11.95
CA GLU A 147 15.10 -22.03 11.37
C GLU A 147 14.24 -21.23 10.39
N PHE A 148 13.52 -21.93 9.50
CA PHE A 148 12.59 -21.28 8.56
C PHE A 148 11.55 -20.44 9.30
N ILE A 149 10.85 -21.02 10.28
CA ILE A 149 9.82 -20.32 11.06
C ILE A 149 10.42 -19.06 11.70
N LYS A 150 11.61 -19.16 12.29
CA LYS A 150 12.28 -18.00 12.90
C LYS A 150 12.62 -16.93 11.85
N GLU A 151 13.24 -17.30 10.73
CA GLU A 151 13.66 -16.35 9.71
C GLU A 151 12.48 -15.68 8.99
N VAL A 152 11.45 -16.45 8.61
CA VAL A 152 10.26 -15.93 7.92
C VAL A 152 9.38 -15.06 8.82
N THR A 153 9.53 -15.13 10.14
CA THR A 153 8.77 -14.30 11.09
C THR A 153 9.55 -13.10 11.64
N THR A 154 10.88 -13.15 11.63
CA THR A 154 11.73 -12.05 12.13
C THR A 154 11.58 -10.78 11.31
N GLY A 155 11.26 -9.65 11.95
CA GLY A 155 11.13 -8.35 11.28
C GLY A 155 9.82 -8.14 10.50
N LEU A 156 8.81 -9.01 10.68
CA LEU A 156 7.46 -8.71 10.19
C LEU A 156 6.88 -7.51 10.95
N VAL A 157 6.39 -6.52 10.20
CA VAL A 157 5.60 -5.41 10.75
C VAL A 157 4.12 -5.74 10.65
N ALA A 158 3.30 -5.11 11.50
CA ALA A 158 1.85 -5.27 11.43
C ALA A 158 1.33 -5.00 9.99
N PRO A 159 0.40 -5.81 9.49
CA PRO A 159 -0.19 -5.56 8.18
C PRO A 159 -1.02 -4.27 8.22
N PRO A 160 -1.19 -3.59 7.07
CA PRO A 160 -2.06 -2.42 6.99
C PRO A 160 -3.46 -2.69 7.53
N ALA A 161 -4.07 -1.69 8.17
CA ALA A 161 -5.34 -1.85 8.89
C ALA A 161 -6.51 -2.27 7.99
N TYR A 162 -6.47 -1.93 6.70
CA TYR A 162 -7.50 -2.26 5.71
C TYR A 162 -7.40 -3.69 5.16
N PHE A 163 -6.28 -4.39 5.34
CA PHE A 163 -6.10 -5.76 4.81
C PHE A 163 -7.19 -6.74 5.28
N PRO A 164 -7.58 -6.80 6.57
CA PRO A 164 -8.66 -7.67 7.01
C PRO A 164 -10.01 -7.35 6.37
N LEU A 165 -10.25 -6.08 6.04
CA LEU A 165 -11.47 -5.66 5.33
C LEU A 165 -11.44 -6.16 3.88
N ASN A 166 -10.30 -6.08 3.20
CA ASN A 166 -10.12 -6.68 1.87
C ASN A 166 -10.24 -8.19 1.88
N VAL A 167 -9.71 -8.88 2.90
CA VAL A 167 -9.90 -10.33 3.06
C VAL A 167 -11.40 -10.64 3.16
N MET A 168 -12.14 -9.91 3.99
CA MET A 168 -13.58 -10.10 4.10
C MET A 168 -14.30 -9.80 2.79
N LEU A 169 -13.92 -8.74 2.08
CA LEU A 169 -14.46 -8.38 0.77
C LEU A 169 -14.26 -9.51 -0.25
N ASN A 170 -13.06 -10.09 -0.30
CA ASN A 170 -12.73 -11.21 -1.18
C ASN A 170 -13.45 -12.51 -0.80
N ILE A 171 -13.85 -12.69 0.47
CA ILE A 171 -14.67 -13.83 0.90
C ILE A 171 -16.14 -13.60 0.54
N GLN A 172 -16.67 -12.42 0.85
CA GLN A 172 -18.11 -12.12 0.67
C GLN A 172 -18.48 -11.84 -0.79
N GLY A 173 -17.50 -11.44 -1.61
CA GLY A 173 -17.74 -10.87 -2.92
C GLY A 173 -18.04 -9.38 -2.82
N TYR A 174 -17.99 -8.73 -3.98
CA TYR A 174 -18.15 -7.28 -4.14
C TYR A 174 -18.94 -6.99 -5.41
N GLU A 175 -19.41 -5.75 -5.54
CA GLU A 175 -20.17 -5.34 -6.71
C GLU A 175 -19.31 -5.23 -7.97
N SER A 176 -19.94 -5.25 -9.14
CA SER A 176 -19.21 -5.08 -10.41
C SER A 176 -18.55 -3.72 -10.45
N ILE A 177 -17.32 -3.69 -10.96
CA ILE A 177 -16.57 -2.45 -11.24
C ILE A 177 -17.39 -1.49 -12.10
N ASP A 178 -18.25 -1.97 -13.00
CA ASP A 178 -19.09 -1.11 -13.85
C ASP A 178 -20.03 -0.24 -13.00
N LYS A 179 -20.59 -0.79 -11.91
CA LYS A 179 -21.47 -0.04 -11.00
C LYS A 179 -20.71 0.96 -10.14
N VAL A 180 -19.51 0.56 -9.71
CA VAL A 180 -18.59 1.45 -8.97
C VAL A 180 -18.22 2.65 -9.84
N LEU A 181 -17.89 2.41 -11.11
CA LEU A 181 -17.58 3.45 -12.09
C LEU A 181 -18.80 4.33 -12.38
N GLU A 182 -19.98 3.75 -12.63
CA GLU A 182 -21.21 4.50 -12.86
C GLU A 182 -21.51 5.49 -11.72
N ARG A 183 -21.35 5.04 -10.47
CA ARG A 183 -21.55 5.88 -9.28
C ARG A 183 -20.43 6.90 -9.10
N GLY A 184 -19.17 6.48 -9.20
CA GLY A 184 -18.00 7.33 -8.96
C GLY A 184 -17.76 8.39 -10.03
N GLN A 185 -18.20 8.14 -11.27
CA GLN A 185 -18.14 9.08 -12.39
C GLN A 185 -19.35 10.02 -12.44
N HIS A 186 -20.15 10.10 -11.38
CA HIS A 186 -21.20 11.09 -11.30
C HIS A 186 -20.60 12.50 -11.17
N SER A 187 -20.77 13.31 -12.20
CA SER A 187 -20.25 14.67 -12.28
C SER A 187 -21.12 15.65 -11.50
N LEU A 188 -20.51 16.38 -10.56
CA LEU A 188 -21.20 17.34 -9.69
C LEU A 188 -20.76 18.78 -9.98
N SER A 189 -21.70 19.72 -10.06
CA SER A 189 -21.36 21.15 -10.05
C SER A 189 -20.78 21.56 -8.69
N PRO A 190 -20.09 22.71 -8.57
CA PRO A 190 -19.60 23.18 -7.27
C PRO A 190 -20.67 23.23 -6.18
N ASP A 191 -21.89 23.68 -6.50
CA ASP A 191 -23.00 23.71 -5.53
C ASP A 191 -23.44 22.29 -5.14
N ALA A 192 -23.62 21.39 -6.11
CA ALA A 192 -24.03 20.01 -5.82
C ALA A 192 -22.95 19.24 -5.06
N PHE A 193 -21.67 19.50 -5.34
CA PHE A 193 -20.53 18.92 -4.64
C PHE A 193 -20.47 19.38 -3.18
N GLU A 194 -20.66 20.67 -2.93
CA GLU A 194 -20.73 21.22 -1.57
C GLU A 194 -21.91 20.66 -0.78
N THR A 195 -23.09 20.56 -1.42
CA THR A 195 -24.27 19.93 -0.81
C THR A 195 -23.98 18.47 -0.46
N ALA A 196 -23.44 17.68 -1.39
CA ALA A 196 -23.11 16.28 -1.14
C ALA A 196 -22.10 16.12 0.00
N ALA A 197 -21.03 16.93 0.02
CA ALA A 197 -20.02 16.88 1.07
C ALA A 197 -20.62 17.16 2.47
N ASN A 198 -21.53 18.13 2.56
CA ASN A 198 -22.15 18.52 3.83
C ASN A 198 -23.26 17.56 4.28
N GLU A 199 -24.03 16.98 3.35
CA GLU A 199 -25.20 16.16 3.68
C GLU A 199 -24.86 14.69 3.94
N THR A 200 -23.83 14.14 3.29
CA THR A 200 -23.50 12.71 3.44
C THR A 200 -22.34 12.45 4.39
N GLY A 201 -21.55 13.48 4.72
CA GLY A 201 -20.31 13.29 5.48
C GLY A 201 -19.23 12.56 4.69
N ALA A 202 -19.31 12.60 3.36
CA ALA A 202 -18.29 12.04 2.49
C ALA A 202 -16.93 12.69 2.73
N LEU A 203 -15.89 11.88 2.63
CA LEU A 203 -14.52 12.35 2.63
C LEU A 203 -14.24 13.03 1.30
N VAL A 204 -13.81 14.30 1.35
CA VAL A 204 -13.37 15.02 0.16
C VAL A 204 -11.90 14.68 -0.09
N LEU A 205 -11.64 13.88 -1.13
CA LEU A 205 -10.31 13.41 -1.50
C LEU A 205 -9.82 14.17 -2.74
N ASP A 206 -8.78 14.97 -2.55
CA ASP A 206 -8.08 15.67 -3.61
C ASP A 206 -6.87 14.86 -4.07
N THR A 207 -6.88 14.45 -5.34
CA THR A 207 -5.85 13.57 -5.90
C THR A 207 -4.82 14.30 -6.74
N ARG A 208 -4.87 15.64 -6.80
CA ARG A 208 -3.90 16.46 -7.52
C ARG A 208 -2.50 16.34 -6.90
N ASP A 209 -1.51 16.77 -7.67
CA ASP A 209 -0.12 16.87 -7.21
C ASP A 209 -0.01 17.63 -5.86
N PRO A 210 0.78 17.16 -4.89
CA PRO A 210 0.93 17.79 -3.58
C PRO A 210 1.25 19.29 -3.60
N GLN A 211 2.10 19.74 -4.54
CA GLN A 211 2.51 21.14 -4.63
C GLN A 211 1.48 22.00 -5.40
N THR A 212 0.63 21.37 -6.20
CA THR A 212 -0.58 22.00 -6.74
C THR A 212 -1.63 22.17 -5.65
N PHE A 213 -1.86 21.14 -4.82
CA PHE A 213 -2.76 21.20 -3.67
C PHE A 213 -2.35 22.29 -2.68
N ALA A 214 -1.07 22.36 -2.31
CA ALA A 214 -0.55 23.35 -1.36
C ALA A 214 -0.88 24.81 -1.75
N LYS A 215 -0.90 25.10 -3.05
CA LYS A 215 -1.20 26.43 -3.60
C LYS A 215 -2.67 26.80 -3.56
N GLY A 216 -3.58 25.87 -3.32
CA GLY A 216 -5.02 26.12 -3.28
C GLY A 216 -5.83 24.81 -3.28
N PHE A 217 -6.68 24.64 -2.27
CA PHE A 217 -7.56 23.48 -2.13
C PHE A 217 -8.89 23.83 -1.46
N ILE A 218 -9.85 22.90 -1.55
CA ILE A 218 -11.16 23.05 -0.90
C ILE A 218 -10.99 22.75 0.60
N PRO A 219 -11.45 23.62 1.52
CA PRO A 219 -11.35 23.37 2.96
C PRO A 219 -11.89 21.99 3.36
N ASN A 220 -11.26 21.37 4.36
CA ASN A 220 -11.55 20.02 4.85
C ASN A 220 -11.26 18.86 3.86
N SER A 221 -10.73 19.13 2.67
CA SER A 221 -10.23 18.07 1.79
C SER A 221 -8.89 17.52 2.28
N ILE A 222 -8.64 16.23 2.01
CA ILE A 222 -7.34 15.60 2.21
C ILE A 222 -6.66 15.37 0.87
N ASN A 223 -5.33 15.53 0.81
CA ASN A 223 -4.56 15.26 -0.39
C ASN A 223 -3.95 13.86 -0.33
N ILE A 224 -4.22 13.04 -1.34
CA ILE A 224 -3.44 11.83 -1.63
C ILE A 224 -3.22 11.81 -3.14
N GLY A 225 -2.07 12.34 -3.57
CA GLY A 225 -1.76 12.50 -4.99
C GLY A 225 -1.76 11.18 -5.77
N ILE A 226 -2.46 11.14 -6.90
CA ILE A 226 -2.67 9.92 -7.69
C ILE A 226 -1.36 9.33 -8.26
N ASP A 227 -0.38 10.18 -8.58
CA ASP A 227 0.91 9.76 -9.15
C ASP A 227 1.91 9.23 -8.11
N GLY A 228 1.57 9.31 -6.83
CA GLY A 228 2.33 8.69 -5.76
C GLY A 228 1.92 7.24 -5.49
N GLN A 229 2.21 6.78 -4.27
CA GLN A 229 1.78 5.48 -3.76
C GLN A 229 0.30 5.51 -3.35
N PHE A 230 -0.58 5.97 -4.26
CA PHE A 230 -1.98 6.32 -3.98
C PHE A 230 -2.74 5.23 -3.21
N ALA A 231 -2.89 4.04 -3.80
CA ALA A 231 -3.70 2.97 -3.23
C ALA A 231 -3.23 2.50 -1.84
N PRO A 232 -1.93 2.26 -1.58
CA PRO A 232 -1.46 1.99 -0.22
C PRO A 232 -1.77 3.09 0.80
N TRP A 233 -1.66 4.37 0.42
CA TRP A 233 -1.95 5.49 1.34
C TRP A 233 -3.44 5.71 1.56
N VAL A 234 -4.28 5.51 0.55
CA VAL A 234 -5.74 5.45 0.72
C VAL A 234 -6.08 4.38 1.77
N GLY A 235 -5.57 3.16 1.58
CA GLY A 235 -5.77 2.06 2.51
C GLY A 235 -5.31 2.36 3.94
N ALA A 236 -4.18 3.05 4.07
CA ALA A 236 -3.64 3.40 5.38
C ALA A 236 -4.40 4.55 6.06
N MET A 237 -4.85 5.56 5.29
CA MET A 237 -5.38 6.82 5.83
C MET A 237 -6.90 6.83 5.99
N ILE A 238 -7.62 5.96 5.28
CA ILE A 238 -9.09 5.89 5.30
C ILE A 238 -9.47 4.54 5.92
N PRO A 239 -9.69 4.42 7.24
CA PRO A 239 -9.78 3.11 7.89
C PRO A 239 -10.99 2.26 7.48
N ASP A 240 -12.08 2.91 7.07
CA ASP A 240 -13.31 2.24 6.63
C ASP A 240 -13.38 2.22 5.10
N ILE A 241 -13.40 1.03 4.52
CA ILE A 241 -13.57 0.83 3.06
C ILE A 241 -14.96 1.24 2.56
N LYS A 242 -15.93 1.41 3.48
CA LYS A 242 -17.29 1.88 3.17
C LYS A 242 -17.45 3.40 3.28
N GLN A 243 -16.40 4.11 3.68
CA GLN A 243 -16.41 5.57 3.73
C GLN A 243 -16.81 6.10 2.34
N GLU A 244 -17.84 6.93 2.29
CA GLU A 244 -18.21 7.62 1.05
C GLU A 244 -17.13 8.64 0.69
N ILE A 245 -16.78 8.71 -0.59
CA ILE A 245 -15.70 9.57 -1.10
C ILE A 245 -16.23 10.47 -2.22
N LEU A 246 -15.92 11.76 -2.11
CA LEU A 246 -16.08 12.75 -3.18
C LEU A 246 -14.70 13.13 -3.72
N LEU A 247 -14.57 13.17 -5.04
CA LEU A 247 -13.27 13.35 -5.68
C LEU A 247 -13.05 14.76 -6.23
N ILE A 248 -11.84 15.27 -6.03
CA ILE A 248 -11.27 16.38 -6.78
C ILE A 248 -10.08 15.82 -7.54
N THR A 249 -10.13 15.84 -8.86
CA THR A 249 -9.09 15.24 -9.72
C THR A 249 -8.60 16.25 -10.75
N ASP A 250 -7.48 15.94 -11.39
CA ASP A 250 -7.18 16.54 -12.69
C ASP A 250 -8.21 16.06 -13.73
N GLU A 251 -8.55 16.94 -14.67
CA GLU A 251 -9.52 16.65 -15.73
C GLU A 251 -9.08 15.45 -16.59
N GLY A 252 -9.97 14.49 -16.79
CA GLY A 252 -9.72 13.27 -17.57
C GLY A 252 -9.08 12.13 -16.77
N ARG A 253 -8.84 12.31 -15.46
CA ARG A 253 -8.29 11.26 -14.57
C ARG A 253 -9.32 10.66 -13.62
N GLU A 254 -10.59 11.08 -13.71
CA GLU A 254 -11.67 10.66 -12.82
C GLU A 254 -11.81 9.13 -12.79
N GLU A 255 -11.89 8.51 -13.97
CA GLU A 255 -11.99 7.05 -14.12
C GLU A 255 -10.78 6.32 -13.53
N GLU A 256 -9.57 6.85 -13.73
CA GLU A 256 -8.34 6.26 -13.19
C GLU A 256 -8.40 6.23 -11.65
N VAL A 257 -8.81 7.35 -11.05
CA VAL A 257 -8.90 7.49 -9.59
C VAL A 257 -9.93 6.52 -9.03
N VAL A 258 -11.15 6.48 -9.58
CA VAL A 258 -12.20 5.55 -9.13
C VAL A 258 -11.73 4.09 -9.28
N THR A 259 -11.12 3.75 -10.41
CA THR A 259 -10.59 2.40 -10.67
C THR A 259 -9.52 2.01 -9.64
N ARG A 260 -8.62 2.93 -9.29
CA ARG A 260 -7.52 2.66 -8.34
C ARG A 260 -8.02 2.59 -6.90
N LEU A 261 -9.08 3.29 -6.52
CA LEU A 261 -9.77 3.12 -5.25
C LEU A 261 -10.45 1.75 -5.16
N ALA A 262 -11.19 1.37 -6.20
CA ALA A 262 -11.88 0.08 -6.27
C ALA A 262 -10.91 -1.12 -6.17
N ARG A 263 -9.71 -1.01 -6.75
CA ARG A 263 -8.65 -2.03 -6.65
C ARG A 263 -8.20 -2.34 -5.22
N VAL A 264 -8.43 -1.43 -4.27
CA VAL A 264 -8.15 -1.64 -2.83
C VAL A 264 -9.44 -1.72 -1.99
N GLY A 265 -10.59 -1.88 -2.64
CA GLY A 265 -11.89 -2.11 -2.00
C GLY A 265 -12.66 -0.84 -1.58
N TYR A 266 -12.21 0.34 -1.99
CA TYR A 266 -12.90 1.61 -1.72
C TYR A 266 -13.89 1.90 -2.84
N ASP A 267 -14.97 1.11 -2.86
CA ASP A 267 -15.96 1.15 -3.93
C ASP A 267 -16.90 2.35 -3.79
N HIS A 268 -17.05 2.92 -2.58
CA HIS A 268 -18.06 3.92 -2.24
C HIS A 268 -17.73 5.37 -2.68
N THR A 269 -17.13 5.54 -3.85
CA THR A 269 -17.05 6.87 -4.47
C THR A 269 -18.45 7.28 -4.95
N ILE A 270 -18.90 8.48 -4.58
CA ILE A 270 -20.26 8.99 -4.85
C ILE A 270 -20.31 10.13 -5.87
N GLY A 271 -19.16 10.55 -6.40
CA GLY A 271 -19.07 11.53 -7.48
C GLY A 271 -17.76 12.31 -7.46
N TYR A 272 -17.60 13.19 -8.43
CA TYR A 272 -16.44 14.06 -8.56
C TYR A 272 -16.85 15.50 -8.91
N LEU A 273 -15.99 16.45 -8.58
CA LEU A 273 -16.20 17.86 -8.89
C LEU A 273 -15.94 18.15 -10.37
N ASN A 274 -16.99 18.52 -11.10
CA ASN A 274 -16.90 18.91 -12.50
C ASN A 274 -16.04 20.17 -12.66
N GLY A 275 -15.03 20.11 -13.54
CA GLY A 275 -14.04 21.18 -13.74
C GLY A 275 -13.04 21.33 -12.59
N GLY A 276 -13.03 20.38 -11.65
CA GLY A 276 -12.06 20.30 -10.55
C GLY A 276 -11.98 21.56 -9.69
N PHE A 277 -10.84 21.75 -9.04
CA PHE A 277 -10.61 22.89 -8.15
C PHE A 277 -10.77 24.25 -8.85
N ALA A 278 -10.44 24.35 -10.15
CA ALA A 278 -10.58 25.60 -10.91
C ALA A 278 -12.05 26.06 -11.02
N ALA A 279 -12.99 25.13 -11.19
CA ALA A 279 -14.42 25.45 -11.20
C ALA A 279 -14.92 25.89 -9.83
N TRP A 280 -14.42 25.27 -8.76
CA TRP A 280 -14.71 25.69 -7.38
C TRP A 280 -14.22 27.11 -7.10
N GLU A 281 -12.95 27.41 -7.39
CA GLU A 281 -12.37 28.74 -7.19
C GLU A 281 -13.13 29.81 -8.00
N LYS A 282 -13.46 29.52 -9.26
CA LYS A 282 -14.26 30.42 -10.12
C LYS A 282 -15.67 30.67 -9.59
N SER A 283 -16.24 29.73 -8.83
CA SER A 283 -17.55 29.91 -8.19
C SER A 283 -17.51 30.84 -6.98
N GLY A 284 -16.33 31.31 -6.57
CA GLY A 284 -16.15 32.25 -5.45
C GLY A 284 -16.35 31.61 -4.08
N LYS A 285 -16.31 30.28 -4.00
CA LYS A 285 -16.36 29.51 -2.75
C LYS A 285 -15.02 29.58 -2.00
N GLU A 286 -15.04 29.21 -0.73
CA GLU A 286 -13.88 29.25 0.14
C GLU A 286 -12.76 28.32 -0.36
N VAL A 287 -11.52 28.79 -0.26
CA VAL A 287 -10.31 28.04 -0.59
C VAL A 287 -9.31 28.19 0.56
N ASP A 288 -8.46 27.19 0.74
CA ASP A 288 -7.37 27.21 1.72
C ASP A 288 -6.01 26.91 1.05
N HIS A 289 -4.93 27.20 1.76
CA HIS A 289 -3.55 27.08 1.29
C HIS A 289 -2.64 26.53 2.41
N ILE A 290 -1.70 25.68 2.03
CA ILE A 290 -0.62 25.21 2.92
C ILE A 290 0.66 25.88 2.45
N ARG A 291 1.31 26.63 3.34
CA ARG A 291 2.62 27.22 3.03
C ARG A 291 3.61 26.10 2.76
N SER A 292 4.27 26.14 1.61
CA SER A 292 5.32 25.20 1.24
C SER A 292 6.59 25.94 0.85
N ILE A 293 7.72 25.57 1.47
CA ILE A 293 9.02 26.23 1.33
C ILE A 293 10.08 25.22 0.84
N ASP A 294 11.13 25.67 0.15
CA ASP A 294 12.28 24.81 -0.18
C ASP A 294 13.27 24.72 0.98
N ALA A 295 14.26 23.82 0.81
CA ALA A 295 15.42 23.69 1.66
C ALA A 295 16.20 25.01 1.85
N ASP A 296 16.22 25.90 0.86
CA ASP A 296 16.97 27.16 0.96
C ASP A 296 16.27 28.16 1.88
N GLU A 297 14.97 28.37 1.68
CA GLU A 297 14.16 29.18 2.60
C GLU A 297 14.13 28.56 4.00
N PHE A 298 14.00 27.23 4.10
CA PHE A 298 14.02 26.53 5.38
C PHE A 298 15.33 26.74 6.16
N ALA A 299 16.49 26.65 5.49
CA ALA A 299 17.79 26.91 6.09
C ALA A 299 17.89 28.36 6.62
N GLN A 300 17.44 29.34 5.84
CA GLN A 300 17.44 30.75 6.24
C GLN A 300 16.58 31.04 7.48
N ILE A 301 15.51 30.26 7.68
CA ILE A 301 14.66 30.36 8.86
C ILE A 301 15.34 29.69 10.06
N MET A 302 15.90 28.49 9.88
CA MET A 302 16.64 27.76 10.93
C MET A 302 17.84 28.52 11.50
N GLU A 303 18.48 29.38 10.70
CA GLU A 303 19.57 30.25 11.18
C GLU A 303 19.11 31.31 12.20
N LYS A 304 17.82 31.67 12.20
CA LYS A 304 17.27 32.78 12.99
C LYS A 304 16.59 32.32 14.28
N GLU A 305 16.04 31.12 14.28
CA GLU A 305 15.22 30.60 15.38
C GLU A 305 15.27 29.07 15.45
N ASN A 306 15.01 28.55 16.65
CA ASN A 306 14.87 27.11 16.84
C ASN A 306 13.49 26.66 16.34
N LEU A 307 13.45 25.70 15.43
CA LEU A 307 12.22 25.27 14.75
C LEU A 307 11.72 23.92 15.28
N ASN A 308 10.40 23.74 15.31
CA ASN A 308 9.81 22.42 15.50
C ASN A 308 9.78 21.72 14.14
N VAL A 309 10.64 20.72 13.93
CA VAL A 309 10.74 19.99 12.66
C VAL A 309 10.13 18.61 12.83
N LEU A 310 9.18 18.25 11.97
CA LEU A 310 8.55 16.92 11.95
C LEU A 310 9.03 16.12 10.74
N ASP A 311 9.62 14.97 11.02
CA ASP A 311 9.91 13.96 10.02
C ASP A 311 8.80 12.90 10.01
N VAL A 312 7.98 12.91 8.96
CA VAL A 312 6.83 11.98 8.83
C VAL A 312 7.17 10.71 8.04
N ARG A 313 8.46 10.44 7.81
CA ARG A 313 8.92 9.15 7.26
C ARG A 313 8.72 8.02 8.27
N LYS A 314 8.82 6.77 7.78
CA LYS A 314 8.80 5.60 8.65
C LYS A 314 9.93 5.67 9.66
N LYS A 315 9.74 5.07 10.82
CA LYS A 315 10.74 5.02 11.89
C LYS A 315 12.09 4.48 11.41
N SER A 316 12.10 3.46 10.56
CA SER A 316 13.34 2.91 9.99
C SER A 316 14.08 3.91 9.08
N GLU A 317 13.35 4.67 8.26
CA GLU A 317 13.96 5.72 7.42
C GLU A 317 14.56 6.85 8.27
N TYR A 318 13.88 7.24 9.34
CA TYR A 318 14.35 8.24 10.30
C TYR A 318 15.60 7.74 11.05
N GLN A 319 15.56 6.52 11.58
CA GLN A 319 16.69 5.91 12.31
C GLN A 319 17.93 5.72 11.44
N SER A 320 17.76 5.51 10.13
CA SER A 320 18.89 5.42 9.20
C SER A 320 19.61 6.75 9.05
N GLU A 321 18.89 7.86 8.89
CA GLU A 321 19.48 9.21 8.78
C GLU A 321 18.37 10.25 8.83
N HIS A 322 18.53 11.32 9.60
CA HIS A 322 17.56 12.42 9.68
C HIS A 322 18.23 13.77 9.98
N VAL A 323 17.45 14.85 9.89
CA VAL A 323 17.89 16.20 10.29
C VAL A 323 18.04 16.24 11.81
N VAL A 324 19.16 16.74 12.30
CA VAL A 324 19.39 16.89 13.75
C VAL A 324 18.25 17.70 14.38
N ASP A 325 17.80 17.27 15.56
CA ASP A 325 16.67 17.85 16.32
C ASP A 325 15.27 17.70 15.68
N ALA A 326 15.13 17.01 14.54
CA ALA A 326 13.82 16.66 14.02
C ALA A 326 13.15 15.55 14.85
N GLU A 327 11.86 15.72 15.13
CA GLU A 327 11.02 14.74 15.82
C GLU A 327 10.36 13.81 14.79
N ASN A 328 10.42 12.49 15.03
CA ASN A 328 9.76 11.54 14.14
C ASN A 328 8.27 11.40 14.48
N ALA A 329 7.41 11.79 13.54
CA ALA A 329 5.95 11.66 13.61
C ALA A 329 5.43 10.90 12.39
N PRO A 330 5.65 9.57 12.29
CA PRO A 330 5.39 8.79 11.08
C PRO A 330 3.95 8.90 10.58
N LEU A 331 3.78 9.07 9.26
CA LEU A 331 2.45 9.14 8.63
C LEU A 331 1.67 7.83 8.76
N ASP A 332 2.33 6.67 8.73
CA ASP A 332 1.68 5.35 8.88
C ASP A 332 1.07 5.11 10.27
N PHE A 333 1.37 5.99 11.23
CA PHE A 333 0.79 6.04 12.58
C PHE A 333 0.16 7.42 12.84
N ILE A 334 -0.59 7.96 11.86
CA ILE A 334 -1.11 9.34 11.89
C ILE A 334 -1.91 9.68 13.16
N ASN A 335 -2.68 8.71 13.68
CA ASN A 335 -3.52 8.94 14.87
C ASN A 335 -2.68 9.07 16.15
N GLU A 336 -1.55 8.36 16.25
CA GLU A 336 -0.59 8.50 17.34
C GLU A 336 0.30 9.73 17.14
N SER A 337 0.75 9.97 15.89
CA SER A 337 1.60 11.08 15.51
C SER A 337 0.93 12.44 15.75
N MET A 338 -0.37 12.57 15.45
CA MET A 338 -1.09 13.83 15.67
C MET A 338 -1.21 14.24 17.14
N LEU A 339 -1.11 13.29 18.09
CA LEU A 339 -1.13 13.57 19.53
C LEU A 339 0.14 14.28 20.01
N GLN A 340 1.22 14.21 19.23
CA GLN A 340 2.50 14.86 19.51
C GLN A 340 2.53 16.31 18.99
N VAL A 341 1.57 16.69 18.15
CA VAL A 341 1.51 18.00 17.50
C VAL A 341 0.65 18.96 18.33
N ASP A 342 1.25 20.06 18.79
CA ASP A 342 0.54 21.16 19.46
C ASP A 342 -0.02 22.14 18.42
N LYS A 343 -1.36 22.27 18.36
CA LYS A 343 -2.04 23.18 17.42
C LYS A 343 -1.55 24.64 17.48
N ASN A 344 -1.00 25.07 18.61
CA ASN A 344 -0.57 26.45 18.82
C ASN A 344 0.89 26.71 18.41
N LYS A 345 1.64 25.68 18.01
CA LYS A 345 3.02 25.80 17.55
C LYS A 345 3.11 25.66 16.04
N THR A 346 4.09 26.34 15.46
CA THR A 346 4.45 26.16 14.05
C THR A 346 5.37 24.96 13.89
N TYR A 347 5.01 24.06 12.99
CA TYR A 347 5.83 22.90 12.62
C TYR A 347 6.22 22.93 11.14
N TYR A 348 7.45 22.52 10.88
CA TYR A 348 8.02 22.37 9.54
C TYR A 348 8.09 20.88 9.23
N VAL A 349 7.24 20.44 8.30
CA VAL A 349 6.96 19.02 8.08
C VAL A 349 7.61 18.57 6.79
N HIS A 350 8.42 17.52 6.88
CA HIS A 350 9.04 16.90 5.72
C HIS A 350 8.86 15.38 5.74
N CYS A 351 8.96 14.78 4.56
CA CYS A 351 9.14 13.35 4.40
C CYS A 351 10.38 13.06 3.55
N ALA A 352 10.45 11.98 2.78
CA ALA A 352 11.56 11.76 1.85
C ALA A 352 11.59 12.75 0.67
N GLY A 353 10.42 13.10 0.11
CA GLY A 353 10.32 13.84 -1.16
C GLY A 353 9.14 14.80 -1.31
N GLY A 354 8.41 15.10 -0.23
CA GLY A 354 7.25 16.02 -0.22
C GLY A 354 5.87 15.36 -0.33
N TYR A 355 5.78 14.11 -0.81
CA TYR A 355 4.50 13.44 -0.99
C TYR A 355 3.76 13.14 0.33
N ARG A 356 4.44 12.48 1.28
CA ARG A 356 3.84 12.08 2.57
C ARG A 356 3.62 13.26 3.53
N SER A 357 4.47 14.30 3.46
CA SER A 357 4.30 15.51 4.27
C SER A 357 3.03 16.26 3.90
N MET A 358 2.66 16.29 2.61
CA MET A 358 1.39 16.89 2.21
C MET A 358 0.17 16.08 2.64
N ILE A 359 0.23 14.75 2.59
CA ILE A 359 -0.83 13.90 3.15
C ILE A 359 -1.00 14.21 4.65
N PHE A 360 0.10 14.22 5.40
CA PHE A 360 0.10 14.54 6.83
C PHE A 360 -0.51 15.93 7.09
N ASN A 361 -0.02 16.96 6.39
CA ASN A 361 -0.48 18.33 6.56
C ASN A 361 -1.95 18.49 6.20
N SER A 362 -2.41 17.92 5.08
CA SER A 362 -3.82 18.03 4.66
C SER A 362 -4.78 17.35 5.66
N ILE A 363 -4.43 16.19 6.21
CA ILE A 363 -5.22 15.51 7.25
C ILE A 363 -5.30 16.36 8.52
N LEU A 364 -4.18 16.92 8.97
CA LEU A 364 -4.17 17.75 10.17
C LEU A 364 -4.87 19.10 9.92
N ARG A 365 -4.73 19.69 8.73
CA ARG A 365 -5.46 20.92 8.35
C ARG A 365 -6.96 20.72 8.36
N ALA A 366 -7.45 19.61 7.81
CA ALA A 366 -8.87 19.22 7.92
C ALA A 366 -9.35 18.99 9.38
N ARG A 367 -8.43 18.87 10.34
CA ARG A 367 -8.70 18.75 11.78
C ARG A 367 -8.40 20.02 12.56
N GLY A 368 -8.18 21.16 11.88
CA GLY A 368 -7.95 22.47 12.47
C GLY A 368 -6.55 22.62 13.08
N TYR A 369 -5.51 22.19 12.37
CA TYR A 369 -4.11 22.46 12.68
C TYR A 369 -3.54 23.41 11.64
N ASP A 370 -3.66 24.72 11.86
CA ASP A 370 -3.36 25.72 10.83
C ASP A 370 -1.84 25.99 10.66
N ASN A 371 -1.05 25.70 11.68
CA ASN A 371 0.36 26.11 11.76
C ASN A 371 1.34 25.03 11.24
N LEU A 372 1.01 24.37 10.13
CA LEU A 372 1.87 23.37 9.48
C LEU A 372 2.42 23.90 8.16
N ILE A 373 3.75 23.88 8.02
CA ILE A 373 4.48 24.32 6.83
C ILE A 373 5.12 23.10 6.17
N ASP A 374 4.84 22.87 4.90
CA ASP A 374 5.46 21.79 4.12
C ASP A 374 6.88 22.19 3.66
N ILE A 375 7.82 21.25 3.70
CA ILE A 375 9.14 21.40 3.07
C ILE A 375 9.14 20.63 1.75
N LYS A 376 8.96 21.36 0.63
CA LYS A 376 8.95 20.76 -0.71
C LYS A 376 10.29 20.11 -1.03
N GLY A 377 10.24 18.94 -1.68
CA GLY A 377 11.43 18.12 -1.95
C GLY A 377 11.91 17.29 -0.75
N GLY A 378 11.36 17.53 0.45
CA GLY A 378 11.60 16.73 1.66
C GLY A 378 13.08 16.57 2.03
N PHE A 379 13.38 15.46 2.72
CA PHE A 379 14.71 15.08 3.17
C PHE A 379 15.72 15.00 2.02
N LYS A 380 15.29 14.58 0.82
CA LYS A 380 16.14 14.59 -0.36
C LYS A 380 16.64 16.00 -0.67
N GLY A 381 15.74 16.98 -0.77
CA GLY A 381 16.10 18.38 -1.04
C GLY A 381 16.94 19.00 0.08
N ILE A 382 16.60 18.69 1.34
CA ILE A 382 17.37 19.09 2.52
C ILE A 382 18.81 18.56 2.43
N LYS A 383 18.99 17.27 2.18
CA LYS A 383 20.31 16.62 2.09
C LYS A 383 21.12 17.16 0.91
N GLU A 384 20.51 17.31 -0.26
CA GLU A 384 21.16 17.83 -1.46
C GLU A 384 21.62 19.29 -1.31
N SER A 385 20.96 20.08 -0.45
CA SER A 385 21.37 21.47 -0.19
C SER A 385 22.72 21.60 0.52
N GLY A 386 23.11 20.59 1.32
CA GLY A 386 24.32 20.63 2.15
C GLY A 386 24.32 21.68 3.28
N LYS A 387 23.15 22.27 3.61
CA LYS A 387 23.02 23.36 4.59
C LYS A 387 22.57 22.91 5.98
N PHE A 388 22.29 21.63 6.17
CA PHE A 388 21.70 21.09 7.40
C PHE A 388 22.63 20.08 8.05
N SER A 389 22.67 20.10 9.38
CA SER A 389 23.29 19.04 10.16
C SER A 389 22.41 17.80 10.11
N LEU A 390 22.97 16.68 9.64
CA LEU A 390 22.31 15.39 9.58
C LEU A 390 22.97 14.43 10.58
N THR A 391 22.22 13.44 11.07
CA THR A 391 22.81 12.35 11.84
C THR A 391 23.72 11.46 10.99
N ASP A 392 24.62 10.72 11.61
CA ASP A 392 25.41 9.71 10.92
C ASP A 392 24.50 8.64 10.29
N TYR A 393 24.83 8.21 9.07
CA TYR A 393 24.06 7.19 8.38
C TYR A 393 24.26 5.80 9.01
N VAL A 394 23.15 5.13 9.35
CA VAL A 394 23.11 3.76 9.86
C VAL A 394 22.37 2.86 8.87
N CYS A 395 23.01 1.76 8.46
CA CYS A 395 22.43 0.83 7.49
C CYS A 395 21.13 0.19 8.04
N PRO A 396 20.01 0.17 7.29
CA PRO A 396 18.76 -0.43 7.77
C PRO A 396 18.90 -1.87 8.25
N SER A 397 19.79 -2.66 7.67
CA SER A 397 20.04 -4.06 8.06
C SER A 397 20.61 -4.20 9.48
N THR A 398 21.17 -3.14 10.07
CA THR A 398 21.67 -3.14 11.45
C THR A 398 20.63 -2.63 12.46
N LEU A 399 19.43 -2.25 11.99
CA LEU A 399 18.32 -1.72 12.80
C LEU A 399 17.19 -2.75 13.02
N LEU A 400 17.40 -3.99 12.56
CA LEU A 400 16.47 -5.12 12.67
C LEU A 400 16.39 -5.71 14.09
#